data_AF-A0A7X5DA79-F1
#
_entry.id   AF-A0A7X5DA79-F1
#
_cell.length_a   1.000
_cell.length_b   1.000
_cell.length_c   1.000
_cell.angle_alpha   90.00
_cell.angle_beta   90.00
_cell.angle_gamma   90.00
#
_symmetry.space_group_name_H-M   'P 1'
#
loop_
_entity.id
_entity.type
_entity.pdbx_description
1 polymer ?
#
loop_
_entity_poly.entity_id
_entity_poly.type
_entity_poly.pdbx_seq_one_letter_code
_entity_poly.pdbx_strand_id
1 'polypeptide(L)'
;MMCWKQRILFLYRSGQETEWETAASSFAISDLILSYAGLNIEVNGINVQGMAKKQAEETMKQNFWEYVDMKDQLEKHVARYGEESRKGFLRPFYGIQELTANYIDDFLNTLCYFYPDFIGDCYKRFICAAQEKAREFLNQKI
;
A
#
# COMPACT_ATOMS: atom_id res chain seq x y z
N MET A 1 15.89 10.26 -20.50
CA MET A 1 15.28 10.35 -19.15
C MET A 1 14.85 8.94 -18.78
N MET A 2 15.62 8.26 -17.91
CA MET A 2 15.30 6.87 -17.54
C MET A 2 14.08 6.85 -16.62
N CYS A 3 13.15 5.94 -16.89
CA CYS A 3 11.97 5.68 -16.06
C CYS A 3 12.44 5.15 -14.70
N TRP A 4 11.77 5.54 -13.61
CA TRP A 4 12.18 5.22 -12.23
C TRP A 4 12.27 3.70 -11.94
N LYS A 5 11.50 2.89 -12.68
CA LYS A 5 11.66 1.42 -12.73
C LYS A 5 13.10 0.99 -13.05
N GLN A 6 13.79 1.73 -13.93
CA GLN A 6 15.17 1.45 -14.33
C GLN A 6 16.20 1.86 -13.27
N ARG A 7 15.89 2.84 -12.41
CA ARG A 7 16.76 3.26 -11.30
C ARG A 7 16.70 2.30 -10.12
N ILE A 8 15.51 1.79 -9.82
CA ILE A 8 15.34 0.72 -8.82
C ILE A 8 16.06 -0.54 -9.32
N LEU A 9 15.82 -0.99 -10.56
CA LEU A 9 16.53 -2.14 -11.17
C LEU A 9 18.06 -2.00 -11.16
N PHE A 10 18.61 -0.79 -11.28
CA PHE A 10 20.07 -0.56 -11.27
C PHE A 10 20.70 -0.73 -9.89
N LEU A 11 19.98 -0.41 -8.81
CA LEU A 11 20.41 -0.65 -7.43
C LEU A 11 20.15 -2.10 -6.98
N TYR A 12 19.36 -2.86 -7.75
CA TYR A 12 18.79 -4.15 -7.36
C TYR A 12 19.52 -5.39 -7.90
N ARG A 13 20.53 -5.22 -8.76
CA ARG A 13 21.32 -6.33 -9.36
C ARG A 13 22.22 -7.08 -8.36
N SER A 14 21.97 -6.96 -7.06
CA SER A 14 22.71 -7.57 -5.94
C SER A 14 21.91 -8.59 -5.09
N GLY A 15 20.70 -9.00 -5.50
CA GLY A 15 20.24 -10.39 -5.23
C GLY A 15 19.15 -10.68 -4.18
N GLN A 16 17.99 -10.00 -4.23
CA GLN A 16 16.77 -10.41 -3.48
C GLN A 16 15.50 -10.02 -4.27
N GLU A 17 15.06 -10.88 -5.21
CA GLU A 17 14.20 -10.47 -6.35
C GLU A 17 12.66 -10.48 -6.16
N THR A 18 12.07 -10.79 -5.01
CA THR A 18 10.62 -11.12 -5.00
C THR A 18 9.70 -10.40 -4.02
N GLU A 19 10.18 -9.64 -3.03
CA GLU A 19 9.27 -9.07 -2.02
C GLU A 19 8.79 -7.64 -2.33
N TRP A 20 9.63 -6.81 -2.98
CA TRP A 20 9.36 -5.37 -3.10
C TRP A 20 8.62 -4.94 -4.38
N GLU A 21 8.65 -5.73 -5.47
CA GLU A 21 7.84 -5.43 -6.66
C GLU A 21 6.34 -5.52 -6.36
N THR A 22 5.96 -6.45 -5.48
CA THR A 22 4.59 -6.58 -4.95
C THR A 22 4.20 -5.41 -4.04
N ALA A 23 5.13 -4.94 -3.19
CA ALA A 23 4.88 -3.77 -2.35
C ALA A 23 4.59 -2.53 -3.20
N ALA A 24 5.38 -2.31 -4.27
CA ALA A 24 5.21 -1.17 -5.16
C ALA A 24 3.94 -1.19 -6.02
N SER A 25 3.49 -2.38 -6.44
CA SER A 25 2.27 -2.57 -7.23
C SER A 25 0.99 -2.63 -6.39
N SER A 26 1.11 -2.67 -5.05
CA SER A 26 0.01 -2.67 -4.09
C SER A 26 -0.34 -1.28 -3.52
N PHE A 27 0.37 -0.24 -3.96
CA PHE A 27 0.22 1.09 -3.38
C PHE A 27 -1.13 1.73 -3.72
N ALA A 28 -1.89 2.06 -2.68
CA ALA A 28 -3.11 2.86 -2.81
C ALA A 28 -2.82 4.27 -3.37
N ILE A 29 -1.61 4.79 -3.19
CA ILE A 29 -1.15 6.04 -3.80
C ILE A 29 -0.58 5.75 -5.19
N SER A 30 -1.09 6.43 -6.22
CA SER A 30 -0.63 6.23 -7.60
C SER A 30 0.80 6.73 -7.84
N ASP A 31 1.48 6.12 -8.82
CA ASP A 31 2.81 6.55 -9.32
C ASP A 31 2.86 8.04 -9.69
N LEU A 32 1.74 8.61 -10.15
CA LEU A 32 1.64 10.02 -10.48
C LEU A 32 1.77 10.90 -9.24
N ILE A 33 1.07 10.54 -8.15
CA ILE A 33 1.15 11.26 -6.88
C ILE A 33 2.55 11.13 -6.30
N LEU A 34 3.15 9.93 -6.35
CA LEU A 34 4.53 9.68 -5.91
C LEU A 34 5.54 10.51 -6.70
N SER A 35 5.36 10.62 -8.02
CA SER A 35 6.21 11.44 -8.89
C SER A 35 6.11 12.94 -8.54
N TYR A 36 4.91 13.42 -8.25
CA TYR A 36 4.69 14.83 -7.88
C TYR A 36 5.09 15.15 -6.44
N ALA A 37 5.09 14.17 -5.54
CA ALA A 37 5.53 14.34 -4.15
C ALA A 37 6.99 14.80 -4.08
N GLY A 38 7.85 14.34 -5.00
CA GLY A 38 9.25 14.76 -5.07
C GLY A 38 9.49 16.15 -5.69
N LEU A 39 8.46 16.80 -6.23
CA LEU A 39 8.59 18.05 -6.97
C LEU A 39 8.17 19.25 -6.12
N ASN A 40 9.09 19.80 -5.34
CA ASN A 40 8.88 21.06 -4.63
C ASN A 40 9.08 22.27 -5.56
N ILE A 41 8.15 22.42 -6.52
CA ILE A 41 8.13 23.51 -7.49
C ILE A 41 6.75 24.17 -7.55
N GLU A 42 6.71 25.39 -8.07
CA GLU A 42 5.48 26.12 -8.34
C GLU A 42 5.20 26.19 -9.84
N VAL A 43 3.98 25.85 -10.24
CA VAL A 43 3.49 25.93 -11.62
C VAL A 43 2.18 26.70 -11.61
N ASN A 44 2.13 27.85 -12.29
CA ASN A 44 0.95 28.73 -12.35
C ASN A 44 0.38 29.09 -10.96
N GLY A 45 1.22 29.38 -9.97
CA GLY A 45 0.79 29.70 -8.61
C GLY A 45 0.43 28.48 -7.75
N ILE A 46 0.58 27.26 -8.27
CA ILE A 46 0.24 26.01 -7.57
C ILE A 46 1.53 25.30 -7.18
N ASN A 47 1.70 25.04 -5.88
CA ASN A 47 2.78 24.19 -5.39
C ASN A 47 2.47 22.70 -5.69
N VAL A 48 3.30 22.07 -6.51
CA VAL A 48 3.09 20.71 -7.01
C VAL A 48 3.17 19.67 -5.87
N GLN A 49 4.13 19.80 -4.97
CA GLN A 49 4.27 18.90 -3.81
C GLN A 49 3.08 19.01 -2.85
N GLY A 50 2.59 20.23 -2.59
CA GLY A 50 1.42 20.48 -1.75
C GLY A 50 0.15 19.90 -2.37
N MET A 51 0.01 19.98 -3.70
CA MET A 51 -1.08 19.31 -4.42
C MET A 51 -0.98 17.79 -4.30
N ALA A 52 0.22 17.22 -4.47
CA ALA A 52 0.45 15.78 -4.31
C ALA A 52 0.13 15.29 -2.89
N LYS A 53 0.54 16.06 -1.86
CA LYS A 53 0.18 15.78 -0.47
C LYS A 53 -1.33 15.74 -0.26
N LYS A 54 -2.06 16.76 -0.76
CA LYS A 54 -3.52 16.82 -0.65
C LYS A 54 -4.18 15.62 -1.34
N GLN A 55 -3.73 15.26 -2.54
CA GLN A 55 -4.26 14.11 -3.27
C GLN A 55 -3.97 12.79 -2.55
N ALA A 56 -2.75 12.59 -2.03
CA ALA A 56 -2.43 11.41 -1.23
C ALA A 56 -3.34 11.29 0.00
N GLU A 57 -3.55 12.39 0.73
CA GLU A 57 -4.44 12.44 1.89
C GLU A 57 -5.90 12.16 1.52
N GLU A 58 -6.38 12.67 0.39
CA GLU A 58 -7.73 12.40 -0.14
C GLU A 58 -7.90 10.94 -0.53
N THR A 59 -6.91 10.36 -1.21
CA THR A 59 -6.89 8.93 -1.53
C THR A 59 -6.97 8.10 -0.25
N MET A 60 -6.20 8.44 0.80
CA MET A 60 -6.26 7.72 2.08
C MET A 60 -7.58 7.93 2.84
N LYS A 61 -8.34 8.99 2.56
CA LYS A 61 -9.70 9.20 3.11
C LYS A 61 -10.76 8.39 2.38
N GLN A 62 -10.51 7.98 1.13
CA GLN A 62 -11.46 7.12 0.44
C GLN A 62 -11.56 5.83 1.23
N ASN A 63 -12.77 5.50 1.66
CA ASN A 63 -13.05 4.26 2.36
C ASN A 63 -12.97 3.10 1.35
N PHE A 64 -11.75 2.73 0.96
CA PHE A 64 -11.45 1.59 0.09
C PHE A 64 -12.19 0.32 0.52
N TRP A 65 -12.51 0.24 1.81
CA TRP A 65 -13.13 -0.89 2.47
C TRP A 65 -14.66 -0.83 2.54
N GLU A 66 -15.29 0.34 2.35
CA GLU A 66 -16.75 0.49 2.48
C GLU A 66 -17.54 -0.21 1.38
N TYR A 67 -16.93 -0.41 0.22
CA TYR A 67 -17.58 -1.02 -0.94
C TYR A 67 -17.28 -2.52 -1.09
N VAL A 68 -16.53 -3.11 -0.16
CA VAL A 68 -16.07 -4.50 -0.26
C VAL A 68 -16.67 -5.34 0.86
N ASP A 69 -17.68 -6.13 0.53
CA ASP A 69 -18.15 -7.22 1.41
C ASP A 69 -17.17 -8.40 1.31
N MET A 70 -16.20 -8.42 2.23
CA MET A 70 -15.14 -9.43 2.26
C MET A 70 -15.68 -10.84 2.46
N LYS A 71 -16.82 -11.00 3.13
CA LYS A 71 -17.44 -12.31 3.37
C LYS A 71 -18.06 -12.85 2.09
N ASP A 72 -18.84 -12.03 1.38
CA ASP A 72 -19.36 -12.38 0.06
C ASP A 72 -18.22 -12.72 -0.93
N GLN A 73 -17.12 -11.97 -0.90
CA GLN A 73 -15.94 -12.27 -1.72
C GLN A 73 -15.32 -13.63 -1.38
N LEU A 74 -15.18 -13.97 -0.09
CA LEU A 74 -14.66 -15.27 0.32
C LEU A 74 -15.59 -16.40 -0.12
N GLU A 75 -16.90 -16.27 0.11
CA GLU A 75 -17.90 -17.27 -0.28
C GLU A 75 -17.89 -17.52 -1.78
N LYS A 76 -17.84 -16.45 -2.60
CA LYS A 76 -17.70 -16.57 -4.07
C LYS A 76 -16.38 -17.20 -4.49
N HIS A 77 -15.29 -16.88 -3.80
CA HIS A 77 -13.97 -17.44 -4.10
C HIS A 77 -13.92 -18.94 -3.83
N VAL A 78 -14.44 -19.37 -2.67
CA VAL A 78 -14.55 -20.78 -2.29
C VAL A 78 -15.50 -21.54 -3.20
N ALA A 79 -16.66 -20.96 -3.54
CA ALA A 79 -17.62 -21.58 -4.47
C ALA A 79 -17.00 -21.82 -5.86
N ARG A 80 -16.10 -20.93 -6.30
CA ARG A 80 -15.46 -21.02 -7.61
C ARG A 80 -14.25 -21.94 -7.66
N TYR A 81 -13.44 -21.97 -6.60
CA TYR A 81 -12.13 -22.64 -6.60
C TYR A 81 -12.01 -23.80 -5.59
N GLY A 82 -13.05 -24.07 -4.80
CA GLY A 82 -13.09 -25.12 -3.79
C GLY A 82 -12.59 -24.67 -2.41
N GLU A 83 -12.89 -25.47 -1.38
CA GLU A 83 -12.57 -25.15 0.03
C GLU A 83 -11.07 -24.96 0.28
N GLU A 84 -10.20 -25.68 -0.46
CA GLU A 84 -8.75 -25.54 -0.38
C GLU A 84 -8.25 -24.11 -0.69
N SER A 85 -9.00 -23.33 -1.49
CA SER A 85 -8.62 -21.96 -1.82
C SER A 85 -8.82 -20.97 -0.66
N ARG A 86 -9.65 -21.32 0.34
CA ARG A 86 -9.92 -20.47 1.53
C ARG A 86 -8.63 -20.03 2.20
N LYS A 87 -7.69 -20.96 2.40
CA LYS A 87 -6.41 -20.67 3.07
C LYS A 87 -5.60 -19.63 2.28
N GLY A 88 -5.59 -19.74 0.95
CA GLY A 88 -4.93 -18.78 0.07
C GLY A 88 -5.57 -17.40 0.15
N PHE A 89 -6.91 -17.34 0.15
CA PHE A 89 -7.66 -16.09 0.29
C PHE A 89 -7.42 -15.41 1.64
N LEU A 90 -7.42 -16.18 2.75
CA LEU A 90 -7.26 -15.65 4.10
C LEU A 90 -5.81 -15.27 4.45
N ARG A 91 -4.81 -15.81 3.73
CA ARG A 91 -3.38 -15.59 4.03
C ARG A 91 -2.99 -14.12 4.16
N PRO A 92 -3.39 -13.18 3.27
CA PRO A 92 -3.03 -11.77 3.41
C PRO A 92 -3.62 -11.11 4.67
N PHE A 93 -4.81 -11.53 5.10
CA PHE A 93 -5.48 -11.00 6.29
C PHE A 93 -4.77 -11.40 7.57
N TYR A 94 -4.20 -12.60 7.63
CA TYR A 94 -3.31 -13.01 8.72
C TYR A 94 -1.95 -12.31 8.62
N GLY A 95 -1.34 -12.31 7.43
CA GLY A 95 -0.01 -11.73 7.23
C GLY A 95 0.06 -10.25 7.60
N ILE A 96 -1.00 -9.47 7.36
CA ILE A 96 -1.00 -8.05 7.76
C ILE A 96 -1.05 -7.86 9.28
N GLN A 97 -1.63 -8.80 10.04
CA GLN A 97 -1.60 -8.75 11.52
C GLN A 97 -0.21 -9.08 12.09
N GLU A 98 0.61 -9.82 11.36
CA GLU A 98 1.96 -10.20 11.76
C GLU A 98 2.97 -9.04 11.63
N LEU A 99 2.59 -7.98 10.90
CA LEU A 99 3.41 -6.78 10.77
C LEU A 99 3.53 -6.07 12.11
N THR A 100 4.74 -6.07 12.68
CA THR A 100 5.05 -5.38 13.93
C THR A 100 5.19 -3.88 13.72
N ALA A 101 4.98 -3.09 14.77
CA ALA A 101 5.19 -1.65 14.72
C ALA A 101 6.63 -1.29 14.29
N ASN A 102 7.64 -2.02 14.80
CA ASN A 102 9.04 -1.81 14.43
C ASN A 102 9.27 -2.07 12.93
N TYR A 103 8.72 -3.17 12.40
CA TYR A 103 8.82 -3.46 10.96
C TYR A 103 8.18 -2.38 10.11
N ILE A 104 7.02 -1.88 10.53
CA ILE A 104 6.34 -0.77 9.84
C ILE A 104 7.22 0.47 9.89
N ASP A 105 7.72 0.86 11.05
CA ASP A 105 8.56 2.06 11.18
C ASP A 105 9.86 1.93 10.37
N ASP A 106 10.53 0.78 10.36
CA ASP A 106 11.74 0.54 9.54
C ASP A 106 11.45 0.63 8.03
N PHE A 107 10.31 0.07 7.60
CA PHE A 107 9.84 0.20 6.22
C PHE A 107 9.56 1.67 5.86
N LEU A 108 8.87 2.40 6.73
CA LEU A 108 8.54 3.81 6.51
C LEU A 108 9.79 4.71 6.50
N ASN A 109 10.74 4.45 7.40
CA ASN A 109 12.05 5.10 7.40
C ASN A 109 12.79 4.85 6.09
N THR A 110 12.69 3.63 5.56
CA THR A 110 13.26 3.29 4.25
C THR A 110 12.57 4.06 3.12
N LEU A 111 11.25 4.21 3.17
CA LEU A 111 10.50 5.00 2.19
C LEU A 111 10.88 6.49 2.22
N CYS A 112 11.22 7.05 3.38
CA CYS A 112 11.66 8.45 3.51
C CYS A 112 12.99 8.75 2.77
N TYR A 113 13.80 7.73 2.44
CA TYR A 113 14.95 7.94 1.55
C TYR A 113 14.54 8.29 0.11
N PHE A 114 13.32 7.91 -0.28
CA PHE A 114 12.84 8.05 -1.64
C PHE A 114 11.74 9.09 -1.79
N TYR A 115 10.94 9.29 -0.74
CA TYR A 115 9.76 10.13 -0.74
C TYR A 115 9.75 11.09 0.46
N PRO A 116 9.04 12.22 0.37
CA PRO A 116 8.85 13.09 1.54
C PRO A 116 8.06 12.38 2.66
N ASP A 117 8.29 12.79 3.90
CA ASP A 117 7.73 12.17 5.12
C ASP A 117 6.22 11.95 5.08
N PHE A 118 5.46 12.86 4.46
CA PHE A 118 4.00 12.74 4.37
C PHE A 118 3.54 11.49 3.61
N ILE A 119 4.35 10.95 2.71
CA ILE A 119 4.07 9.67 2.04
C ILE A 119 4.16 8.53 3.04
N GLY A 120 5.19 8.52 3.89
CA GLY A 120 5.32 7.56 4.99
C GLY A 120 4.13 7.62 5.96
N ASP A 121 3.69 8.83 6.33
CA ASP A 121 2.51 9.01 7.19
C ASP A 121 1.23 8.43 6.56
N CYS A 122 1.04 8.61 5.25
CA CYS A 122 -0.08 8.03 4.53
C CYS A 122 -0.05 6.49 4.58
N TYR A 123 1.13 5.89 4.40
CA TYR A 123 1.27 4.43 4.49
C TYR A 123 1.03 3.89 5.89
N LYS A 124 1.53 4.58 6.92
CA LYS A 124 1.26 4.20 8.31
C LYS A 124 -0.25 4.12 8.56
N ARG A 125 -0.99 5.14 8.14
CA ARG A 125 -2.45 5.19 8.26
C ARG A 125 -3.13 4.07 7.48
N PHE A 126 -2.67 3.80 6.25
CA PHE A 126 -3.21 2.71 5.44
C PHE A 126 -3.01 1.34 6.09
N ILE A 127 -1.79 1.03 6.54
CA ILE A 127 -1.47 -0.26 7.16
C ILE A 127 -2.30 -0.45 8.43
N CYS A 128 -2.39 0.57 9.29
CA CYS A 128 -3.21 0.49 10.52
C CYS A 128 -4.69 0.24 10.19
N ALA A 129 -5.25 0.96 9.22
CA ALA A 129 -6.65 0.75 8.81
C ALA A 129 -6.88 -0.65 8.21
N ALA A 130 -5.93 -1.14 7.41
CA ALA A 130 -5.99 -2.48 6.83
C ALA A 130 -5.86 -3.57 7.90
N GLN A 131 -5.02 -3.37 8.93
CA GLN A 131 -4.96 -4.25 10.09
C GLN A 131 -6.28 -4.29 10.86
N GLU A 132 -6.90 -3.13 11.10
CA GLU A 132 -8.21 -3.05 11.75
C GLU A 132 -9.28 -3.81 10.96
N LYS A 133 -9.41 -3.52 9.65
CA LYS A 133 -10.40 -4.16 8.78
C LYS A 133 -10.18 -5.67 8.63
N ALA A 134 -8.94 -6.11 8.50
CA ALA A 134 -8.63 -7.53 8.46
C ALA A 134 -9.00 -8.22 9.78
N ARG A 135 -8.77 -7.58 10.93
CA ARG A 135 -9.15 -8.12 12.23
C ARG A 135 -10.66 -8.20 12.40
N GLU A 136 -11.38 -7.15 12.00
CA GLU A 136 -12.85 -7.14 11.97
C GLU A 136 -13.37 -8.31 11.15
N PHE A 137 -12.85 -8.50 9.93
CA PHE A 137 -13.24 -9.58 9.05
C PHE A 137 -12.96 -10.96 9.66
N LEU A 138 -11.73 -11.22 10.13
CA LEU A 138 -11.34 -12.49 10.75
C LEU A 138 -12.18 -12.85 12.00
N ASN A 139 -12.69 -11.85 12.72
CA ASN A 139 -13.54 -12.05 13.90
C ASN A 139 -15.00 -12.40 13.57
N GLN A 140 -15.45 -12.27 12.31
CA GLN A 140 -16.83 -12.55 11.90
C GLN A 140 -17.21 -14.06 11.89
N LYS A 141 -16.38 -14.94 12.47
CA LYS A 141 -16.51 -16.41 12.41
C LYS A 141 -16.68 -16.91 10.97
N ILE A 142 -15.68 -16.57 10.14
CA ILE A 142 -15.59 -16.98 8.72
C ILE A 142 -15.16 -18.42 8.53
#